data_AF-X1HIB8-F1
#
_entry.id   AF-X1HIB8-F1
#
_cell.length_a   1.000
_cell.length_b   1.000
_cell.length_c   1.000
_cell.angle_alpha   90.00
_cell.angle_beta   90.00
_cell.angle_gamma   90.00
#
_symmetry.space_group_name_H-M   'P 1'
#
loop_
_entity.id
_entity.type
_entity.pdbx_description
1 polymer ?
#
loop_
_entity_poly.entity_id
_entity_poly.type
_entity_poly.pdbx_seq_one_letter_code
_entity_poly.pdbx_strand_id
1 'polypeptide(L)'
;MNNNELCMTLLKCENEEEVIKVLKKLGYWEDRKCWVPYGQIPNNRGVVSNQQSSPVAALVEKLVNSLDAILVSECYRQKINPESNTAPSSMNQAIELLLGIQGGSIANIDSRSRTIYAERIQLITTGTKTEPNYMIIDDGEGQNPEDFPNTFLSLLRENKTKIPFVQGKFNMGGTGVLQFSGKNSFQLIISKRQIDLSKADNKWGFTLIRRIEPEVN
;
A
#
# COMPACT_ATOMS: atom_id res chain seq x y z
N MET A 1 -1.55 17.87 19.27
CA MET A 1 -0.95 17.48 17.99
C MET A 1 -2.10 17.27 17.02
N ASN A 2 -2.09 17.95 15.88
CA ASN A 2 -3.10 17.74 14.85
C ASN A 2 -2.77 16.49 14.00
N ASN A 3 -3.69 16.08 13.13
CA ASN A 3 -3.52 14.86 12.32
C ASN A 3 -2.33 14.93 11.35
N ASN A 4 -2.02 16.10 10.79
CA ASN A 4 -0.87 16.28 9.90
C ASN A 4 0.44 16.11 10.68
N GLU A 5 0.55 16.78 11.83
CA GLU A 5 1.72 16.66 12.71
C GLU A 5 1.94 15.21 13.16
N LEU A 6 0.86 14.49 13.50
CA LEU A 6 0.95 13.08 13.89
C LEU A 6 1.45 12.21 12.74
N CYS A 7 0.85 12.35 11.56
CA CYS A 7 1.27 11.62 10.36
C CYS A 7 2.76 11.83 10.05
N MET A 8 3.20 13.10 10.03
CA MET A 8 4.60 13.44 9.75
C MET A 8 5.55 13.01 10.85
N THR A 9 5.10 12.97 12.11
CA THR A 9 5.90 12.46 13.23
C THR A 9 6.11 10.96 13.08
N LEU A 10 5.05 10.19 12.79
CA LEU A 10 5.14 8.75 12.58
C LEU A 10 5.98 8.38 11.36
N LEU A 11 5.86 9.13 10.27
CA LEU A 11 6.64 8.92 9.04
C LEU A 11 8.16 9.05 9.27
N LYS A 12 8.57 9.88 10.24
CA LYS A 12 9.98 10.14 10.57
C LYS A 12 10.56 9.18 11.61
N CYS A 13 9.75 8.26 12.15
CA CYS A 13 10.26 7.28 13.10
C CYS A 13 11.14 6.25 12.38
N GLU A 14 12.32 5.98 12.92
CA GLU A 14 13.32 5.08 12.32
C GLU A 14 13.40 3.71 13.00
N ASN A 15 12.57 3.45 14.01
CA ASN A 15 12.49 2.16 14.71
C ASN A 15 11.16 2.03 15.47
N GLU A 16 10.86 0.81 15.94
CA GLU A 16 9.62 0.53 16.68
C GLU A 16 9.53 1.30 18.01
N GLU A 17 10.65 1.55 18.69
CA GLU A 17 10.67 2.23 19.99
C GLU A 17 10.21 3.69 19.86
N GLU A 18 10.63 4.39 18.80
CA GLU A 18 10.18 5.74 18.48
C GLU A 18 8.68 5.79 18.21
N VAL A 19 8.15 4.86 17.42
CA VAL A 19 6.70 4.76 17.16
C VAL A 19 5.95 4.54 18.48
N ILE A 20 6.41 3.60 19.31
CA ILE A 20 5.81 3.31 20.62
C ILE A 20 5.83 4.56 21.50
N LYS A 21 6.93 5.30 21.55
CA LYS A 21 7.06 6.53 22.34
C LYS A 21 6.05 7.59 21.91
N VAL A 22 5.84 7.76 20.60
CA VAL A 22 4.82 8.67 20.05
C VAL A 22 3.42 8.23 20.48
N LEU A 23 3.10 6.94 20.33
CA LEU A 23 1.78 6.39 20.67
C LEU A 23 1.49 6.49 22.18
N LYS A 24 2.47 6.19 23.04
CA LYS A 24 2.36 6.32 24.51
C LYS A 24 2.13 7.77 24.93
N LYS A 25 2.89 8.70 24.37
CA LYS A 25 2.74 10.14 24.66
C LYS A 25 1.34 10.66 24.35
N LEU A 26 0.67 10.08 23.35
CA LEU A 26 -0.68 10.46 22.92
C LEU A 26 -1.79 9.59 23.55
N GLY A 27 -1.44 8.58 24.35
CA GLY A 27 -2.39 7.65 24.98
C GLY A 27 -2.95 6.57 24.05
N TYR A 28 -2.47 6.46 22.81
CA TYR A 28 -2.95 5.48 21.83
C TYR A 28 -2.31 4.10 22.00
N TRP A 29 -1.20 3.98 22.72
CA TRP A 29 -0.52 2.68 22.85
C TRP A 29 -1.33 1.69 23.69
N GLU A 30 -1.89 2.16 24.80
CA GLU A 30 -2.65 1.37 25.77
C GLU A 30 -4.16 1.36 25.49
N ASP A 31 -4.72 2.41 24.88
CA ASP A 31 -6.15 2.49 24.61
C ASP A 31 -6.55 1.63 23.40
N ARG A 32 -7.02 0.41 23.68
CA ARG A 32 -7.54 -0.52 22.65
C ARG A 32 -8.74 0.05 21.89
N LYS A 33 -9.48 1.03 22.42
CA LYS A 33 -10.64 1.62 21.72
C LYS A 33 -10.23 2.45 20.51
N CYS A 34 -8.97 2.88 20.45
CA CYS A 34 -8.40 3.57 19.30
C CYS A 34 -8.02 2.62 18.14
N TRP A 35 -8.10 1.30 18.35
CA TRP A 35 -7.67 0.29 17.38
C TRP A 35 -8.85 -0.53 16.89
N VAL A 36 -8.98 -0.62 15.57
CA VAL A 36 -9.98 -1.47 14.90
C VAL A 36 -9.29 -2.75 14.44
N PRO A 37 -9.90 -3.95 14.63
CA PRO A 37 -9.36 -5.18 14.07
C PRO A 37 -9.15 -5.05 12.56
N TYR A 38 -7.97 -5.46 12.08
CA TYR A 38 -7.67 -5.50 10.65
C TYR A 38 -8.74 -6.33 9.90
N GLY A 39 -9.22 -5.84 8.76
CA GLY A 39 -10.31 -6.48 8.01
C GLY A 39 -11.67 -6.43 8.72
N GLN A 40 -11.79 -5.72 9.85
CA GLN A 40 -12.94 -5.76 10.75
C GLN A 40 -13.25 -7.17 11.27
N ILE A 41 -12.23 -8.03 11.31
CA ILE A 41 -12.32 -9.42 11.75
C ILE A 41 -11.51 -9.58 13.05
N PRO A 42 -12.15 -9.87 14.19
CA PRO A 42 -11.44 -10.25 15.41
C PRO A 42 -10.60 -11.51 15.18
N ASN A 43 -9.50 -11.67 15.92
CA ASN A 43 -8.63 -12.85 15.85
C ASN A 43 -8.11 -13.19 14.44
N ASN A 44 -7.89 -12.18 13.60
CA ASN A 44 -7.41 -12.30 12.22
C ASN A 44 -5.94 -12.76 12.07
N ARG A 45 -5.22 -13.03 13.16
CA ARG A 45 -3.78 -13.35 13.13
C ARG A 45 -3.47 -14.53 12.21
N GLY A 46 -4.22 -15.61 12.30
CA GLY A 46 -4.02 -16.80 11.47
C GLY A 46 -4.24 -16.52 9.99
N VAL A 47 -5.18 -15.63 9.65
CA VAL A 47 -5.40 -15.19 8.26
C VAL A 47 -4.22 -14.36 7.78
N VAL A 48 -3.77 -13.39 8.58
CA VAL A 48 -2.67 -12.47 8.24
C VAL A 48 -1.33 -13.18 8.09
N SER A 49 -0.96 -14.05 9.04
CA SER A 49 0.34 -14.74 9.01
C SER A 49 0.45 -15.77 7.89
N ASN A 50 -0.66 -16.33 7.44
CA ASN A 50 -0.66 -17.39 6.43
C ASN A 50 -0.70 -16.84 4.99
N GLN A 51 -0.72 -15.52 4.78
CA GLN A 51 -0.76 -14.94 3.43
C GLN A 51 0.54 -15.12 2.65
N GLN A 52 1.68 -15.17 3.33
CA GLN A 52 2.99 -15.22 2.68
C GLN A 52 3.98 -15.97 3.59
N SER A 53 4.94 -16.69 3.03
CA SER A 53 6.00 -17.36 3.79
C SER A 53 7.38 -16.76 3.52
N SER A 54 7.52 -16.00 2.44
CA SER A 54 8.77 -15.36 2.04
C SER A 54 8.71 -13.83 2.24
N PRO A 55 9.63 -13.24 3.03
CA PRO A 55 9.70 -11.79 3.20
C PRO A 55 10.02 -11.07 1.89
N VAL A 56 10.83 -11.68 1.02
CA VAL A 56 11.16 -11.14 -0.29
C VAL A 56 9.92 -11.09 -1.19
N ALA A 57 9.15 -12.18 -1.23
CA ALA A 57 7.92 -12.22 -2.02
C ALA A 57 6.88 -11.22 -1.49
N ALA A 58 6.78 -11.04 -0.17
CA ALA A 58 5.91 -10.04 0.45
C ALA A 58 6.25 -8.61 -0.01
N LEU A 59 7.56 -8.28 -0.06
CA LEU A 59 8.03 -6.99 -0.52
C LEU A 59 7.79 -6.78 -2.03
N VAL A 60 8.09 -7.79 -2.84
CA VAL A 60 7.82 -7.75 -4.30
C VAL A 60 6.34 -7.51 -4.56
N GLU A 61 5.44 -8.15 -3.80
CA GLU A 61 4.01 -7.95 -3.97
C GLU A 61 3.54 -6.52 -3.65
N LYS A 62 4.20 -5.82 -2.72
CA LYS A 62 3.92 -4.38 -2.49
C LYS A 62 4.32 -3.53 -3.69
N LEU A 63 5.46 -3.79 -4.31
CA LEU A 63 5.90 -3.08 -5.52
C LEU A 63 4.98 -3.37 -6.71
N VAL A 64 4.52 -4.62 -6.85
CA VAL A 64 3.53 -5.00 -7.87
C VAL A 64 2.21 -4.24 -7.65
N ASN A 65 1.76 -4.09 -6.40
CA ASN A 65 0.57 -3.30 -6.10
C ASN A 65 0.72 -1.81 -6.46
N SER A 66 1.91 -1.23 -6.30
CA SER A 66 2.21 0.14 -6.77
C SER A 66 2.16 0.24 -8.30
N LEU A 67 2.66 -0.75 -9.02
CA LEU A 67 2.54 -0.81 -10.48
C LEU A 67 1.08 -0.91 -10.94
N ASP A 68 0.29 -1.78 -10.29
CA ASP A 68 -1.14 -1.87 -10.55
C ASP A 68 -1.83 -0.51 -10.32
N ALA A 69 -1.51 0.19 -9.23
CA ALA A 69 -2.09 1.49 -8.89
C ALA A 69 -1.73 2.57 -9.93
N ILE A 70 -0.51 2.53 -10.47
CA ILE A 70 -0.08 3.41 -11.57
C ILE A 70 -0.86 3.14 -12.85
N LEU A 71 -1.00 1.89 -13.25
CA LEU A 71 -1.69 1.56 -14.50
C LEU A 71 -3.19 1.85 -14.41
N VAL A 72 -3.78 1.58 -13.26
CA VAL A 72 -5.16 2.01 -12.99
C VAL A 72 -5.26 3.53 -13.03
N SER A 73 -4.28 4.26 -12.47
CA SER A 73 -4.24 5.73 -12.57
C SER A 73 -4.22 6.22 -14.01
N GLU A 74 -3.38 5.63 -14.86
CA GLU A 74 -3.28 6.00 -16.28
C GLU A 74 -4.56 5.71 -17.07
N CYS A 75 -5.21 4.57 -16.83
CA CYS A 75 -6.53 4.29 -17.42
C CYS A 75 -7.47 5.48 -17.20
N TYR A 76 -7.55 5.94 -15.96
CA TYR A 76 -8.43 7.05 -15.61
C TYR A 76 -8.00 8.40 -16.21
N ARG A 77 -6.70 8.71 -16.23
CA ARG A 77 -6.17 9.92 -16.91
C ARG A 77 -6.54 9.94 -18.40
N GLN A 78 -6.55 8.77 -19.02
CA GLN A 78 -6.95 8.58 -20.42
C GLN A 78 -8.46 8.37 -20.61
N LYS A 79 -9.27 8.51 -19.55
CA LYS A 79 -10.74 8.31 -19.56
C LYS A 79 -11.17 6.89 -19.96
N ILE A 80 -10.32 5.90 -19.72
CA ILE A 80 -10.59 4.48 -19.88
C ILE A 80 -11.06 3.94 -18.52
N ASN A 81 -12.23 3.30 -18.51
CA ASN A 81 -12.68 2.57 -17.32
C ASN A 81 -11.87 1.26 -17.20
N PRO A 82 -11.07 1.05 -16.13
CA PRO A 82 -10.20 -0.13 -16.00
C PRO A 82 -10.97 -1.46 -15.87
N GLU A 83 -12.26 -1.43 -15.54
CA GLU A 83 -13.13 -2.62 -15.48
C GLU A 83 -13.88 -2.89 -16.79
N SER A 84 -13.73 -2.01 -17.79
CA SER A 84 -14.46 -2.13 -19.04
C SER A 84 -13.74 -3.01 -20.06
N ASN A 85 -14.48 -3.48 -21.07
CA ASN A 85 -13.92 -4.26 -22.17
C ASN A 85 -12.96 -3.47 -23.08
N THR A 86 -12.88 -2.14 -22.94
CA THR A 86 -11.91 -1.30 -23.64
C THR A 86 -10.61 -1.11 -22.85
N ALA A 87 -10.55 -1.60 -21.61
CA ALA A 87 -9.33 -1.62 -20.83
C ALA A 87 -8.31 -2.62 -21.40
N PRO A 88 -7.01 -2.45 -21.13
CA PRO A 88 -6.00 -3.43 -21.51
C PRO A 88 -6.34 -4.82 -20.96
N SER A 89 -6.18 -5.85 -21.79
CA SER A 89 -6.48 -7.25 -21.44
C SER A 89 -5.36 -7.95 -20.66
N SER A 90 -4.17 -7.36 -20.61
CA SER A 90 -2.99 -7.92 -19.93
C SER A 90 -2.06 -6.83 -19.41
N MET A 91 -1.16 -7.19 -18.49
CA MET A 91 -0.11 -6.31 -17.96
C MET A 91 0.76 -5.72 -19.09
N ASN A 92 1.24 -6.55 -20.02
CA ASN A 92 2.09 -6.08 -21.11
C ASN A 92 1.34 -5.08 -22.01
N GLN A 93 0.07 -5.37 -22.32
CA GLN A 93 -0.76 -4.46 -23.08
C GLN A 93 -1.02 -3.15 -22.31
N ALA A 94 -1.21 -3.22 -20.99
CA ALA A 94 -1.39 -2.03 -20.16
C ALA A 94 -0.13 -1.16 -20.17
N ILE A 95 1.04 -1.76 -19.98
CA ILE A 95 2.32 -1.05 -20.03
C ILE A 95 2.55 -0.40 -21.41
N GLU A 96 2.24 -1.11 -22.49
CA GLU A 96 2.40 -0.58 -23.84
C GLU A 96 1.40 0.54 -24.17
N LEU A 97 0.11 0.36 -23.88
CA LEU A 97 -0.92 1.35 -24.21
C LEU A 97 -0.91 2.56 -23.28
N LEU A 98 -0.67 2.35 -21.99
CA LEU A 98 -0.82 3.38 -20.96
C LEU A 98 0.49 4.13 -20.70
N LEU A 99 1.63 3.45 -20.83
CA LEU A 99 2.96 4.02 -20.59
C LEU A 99 3.78 4.13 -21.89
N GLY A 100 3.28 3.68 -23.05
CA GLY A 100 4.02 3.79 -24.31
C GLY A 100 5.33 2.97 -24.36
N ILE A 101 5.48 1.97 -23.49
CA ILE A 101 6.67 1.12 -23.43
C ILE A 101 6.46 -0.07 -24.36
N GLN A 102 7.11 -0.05 -25.52
CA GLN A 102 6.92 -1.06 -26.57
C GLN A 102 7.17 -2.48 -26.04
N GLY A 103 6.22 -3.39 -26.30
CA GLY A 103 6.30 -4.80 -25.88
C GLY A 103 6.26 -5.02 -24.37
N GLY A 104 5.94 -4.01 -23.56
CA GLY A 104 5.80 -4.16 -22.11
C GLY A 104 7.12 -4.37 -21.34
N SER A 105 8.27 -4.18 -21.99
CA SER A 105 9.58 -4.50 -21.41
C SER A 105 10.38 -3.26 -21.07
N ILE A 106 10.87 -3.19 -19.82
CA ILE A 106 11.78 -2.14 -19.34
C ILE A 106 13.07 -2.09 -20.16
N ALA A 107 13.47 -3.20 -20.77
CA ALA A 107 14.65 -3.26 -21.65
C ALA A 107 14.49 -2.38 -22.91
N ASN A 108 13.26 -2.08 -23.31
CA ASN A 108 12.95 -1.28 -24.50
C ASN A 108 12.82 0.23 -24.19
N ILE A 109 13.06 0.64 -22.93
CA ILE A 109 12.95 2.03 -22.48
C ILE A 109 14.31 2.71 -22.58
N ASP A 110 14.36 3.88 -23.22
CA ASP A 110 15.54 4.74 -23.24
C ASP A 110 15.88 5.27 -21.83
N SER A 111 17.11 5.74 -21.63
CA SER A 111 17.58 6.16 -20.31
C SER A 111 16.77 7.30 -19.70
N ARG A 112 16.25 8.24 -20.50
CA ARG A 112 15.45 9.38 -20.03
C ARG A 112 14.06 8.93 -19.59
N SER A 113 13.39 8.13 -20.41
CA SER A 113 12.07 7.57 -20.07
C SER A 113 12.15 6.64 -18.87
N ARG A 114 13.27 5.93 -18.67
CA ARG A 114 13.50 5.08 -17.50
C ARG A 114 13.53 5.87 -16.20
N THR A 115 14.16 7.04 -16.18
CA THR A 115 14.16 7.92 -14.99
C THR A 115 12.75 8.40 -14.66
N ILE A 116 11.97 8.79 -15.65
CA ILE A 116 10.56 9.21 -15.45
C ILE A 116 9.77 8.09 -14.75
N TYR A 117 9.88 6.84 -15.21
CA TYR A 117 9.19 5.72 -14.56
C TYR A 117 9.75 5.36 -13.19
N ALA A 118 11.06 5.49 -12.98
CA ALA A 118 11.69 5.24 -11.68
C ALA A 118 11.25 6.27 -10.61
N GLU A 119 10.93 7.50 -11.01
CA GLU A 119 10.42 8.51 -10.08
C GLU A 119 8.99 8.22 -9.61
N ARG A 120 8.24 7.40 -10.36
CA ARG A 120 6.85 7.05 -10.05
C ARG A 120 6.68 5.94 -9.01
N ILE A 121 7.65 5.03 -8.88
CA ILE A 121 7.68 4.03 -7.80
C ILE A 121 9.08 4.05 -7.18
N GLN A 122 9.15 4.44 -5.91
CA GLN A 122 10.42 4.53 -5.19
C GLN A 122 10.40 3.54 -4.04
N LEU A 123 11.45 2.72 -3.96
CA LEU A 123 11.78 1.92 -2.78
C LEU A 123 12.91 2.60 -2.04
N ILE A 124 12.62 3.12 -0.87
CA ILE A 124 13.58 3.80 0.01
C ILE A 124 13.83 2.90 1.21
N THR A 125 15.10 2.71 1.55
CA THR A 125 15.51 1.95 2.72
C THR A 125 16.22 2.86 3.71
N THR A 126 15.75 2.89 4.95
CA THR A 126 16.38 3.60 6.08
C THR A 126 16.60 2.62 7.24
N GLY A 127 16.84 3.12 8.46
CA GLY A 127 17.19 2.28 9.62
C GLY A 127 18.60 1.69 9.52
N THR A 128 18.76 0.45 9.99
CA THR A 128 20.06 -0.25 10.02
C THR A 128 20.11 -1.42 9.06
N LYS A 129 21.30 -2.00 8.81
CA LYS A 129 21.43 -3.19 7.96
C LYS A 129 20.70 -4.41 8.51
N THR A 130 20.57 -4.51 9.84
CA THR A 130 19.92 -5.64 10.53
C THR A 130 18.44 -5.40 10.79
N GLU A 131 18.04 -4.13 10.93
CA GLU A 131 16.66 -3.69 11.13
C GLU A 131 16.36 -2.55 10.15
N PRO A 132 16.18 -2.87 8.86
CA PRO A 132 15.88 -1.86 7.84
C PRO A 132 14.42 -1.45 7.88
N ASN A 133 14.16 -0.18 7.62
CA ASN A 133 12.81 0.32 7.30
C ASN A 133 12.66 0.40 5.80
N TYR A 134 11.55 -0.09 5.26
CA TYR A 134 11.23 0.01 3.84
C TYR A 134 10.06 0.95 3.63
N MET A 135 10.26 1.98 2.81
CA MET A 135 9.22 2.89 2.36
C MET A 135 9.00 2.69 0.86
N ILE A 136 7.75 2.49 0.47
CA ILE A 136 7.33 2.43 -0.93
C ILE A 136 6.47 3.66 -1.18
N ILE A 137 6.90 4.46 -2.16
CA ILE A 137 6.17 5.66 -2.59
C ILE A 137 5.76 5.43 -4.02
N ASP A 138 4.47 5.62 -4.31
CA ASP A 138 3.98 5.66 -5.68
C ASP A 138 3.03 6.83 -5.93
N ASP A 139 2.92 7.23 -7.20
CA ASP A 139 2.02 8.28 -7.67
C ASP A 139 0.76 7.73 -8.36
N GLY A 140 0.36 6.51 -7.97
CA GLY A 140 -0.78 5.80 -8.53
C GLY A 140 -2.15 6.36 -8.10
N GLU A 141 -3.19 5.54 -8.23
CA GLU A 141 -4.57 5.98 -8.03
C GLU A 141 -4.88 6.46 -6.59
N GLY A 142 -4.15 5.94 -5.59
CA GLY A 142 -4.42 6.17 -4.18
C GLY A 142 -5.84 5.80 -3.74
N GLN A 143 -6.19 6.09 -2.49
CA GLN A 143 -7.55 5.88 -1.95
C GLN A 143 -8.00 7.09 -1.13
N ASN A 144 -9.32 7.35 -1.08
CA ASN A 144 -9.84 8.31 -0.11
C ASN A 144 -9.70 7.75 1.31
N PRO A 145 -9.57 8.59 2.35
CA PRO A 145 -9.45 8.12 3.73
C PRO A 145 -10.61 7.21 4.16
N GLU A 146 -11.83 7.53 3.72
CA GLU A 146 -13.06 6.77 4.02
C GLU A 146 -13.09 5.37 3.38
N ASP A 147 -12.31 5.17 2.31
CA ASP A 147 -12.26 3.90 1.58
C ASP A 147 -11.23 2.93 2.17
N PHE A 148 -10.34 3.36 3.07
CA PHE A 148 -9.27 2.50 3.64
C PHE A 148 -9.80 1.20 4.28
N PRO A 149 -10.89 1.20 5.08
CA PRO A 149 -11.44 -0.02 5.69
C PRO A 149 -11.90 -1.07 4.66
N ASN A 150 -12.32 -0.62 3.48
CA ASN A 150 -12.86 -1.46 2.41
C ASN A 150 -11.81 -1.81 1.34
N THR A 151 -10.65 -1.15 1.37
CA THR A 151 -9.54 -1.31 0.42
C THR A 151 -8.29 -1.84 1.13
N PHE A 152 -7.35 -0.97 1.51
CA PHE A 152 -6.06 -1.33 2.12
C PHE A 152 -6.21 -2.23 3.35
N LEU A 153 -7.19 -1.94 4.19
CA LEU A 153 -7.41 -2.62 5.47
C LEU A 153 -8.45 -3.74 5.38
N SER A 154 -8.88 -4.11 4.17
CA SER A 154 -9.80 -5.24 3.98
C SER A 154 -9.06 -6.57 3.97
N LEU A 155 -9.73 -7.63 4.41
CA LEU A 155 -9.28 -9.02 4.28
C LEU A 155 -10.26 -9.76 3.37
N LEU A 156 -9.75 -10.65 2.52
CA LEU A 156 -10.55 -11.58 1.71
C LEU A 156 -11.55 -10.90 0.75
N ARG A 157 -11.34 -9.63 0.39
CA ARG A 157 -12.18 -8.92 -0.59
C ARG A 157 -11.54 -8.91 -1.98
N GLU A 158 -12.33 -9.36 -2.95
CA GLU A 158 -12.00 -9.34 -4.38
C GLU A 158 -12.23 -7.96 -5.01
N ASN A 159 -11.48 -6.93 -4.58
CA ASN A 159 -11.69 -5.58 -5.15
C ASN A 159 -11.09 -5.42 -6.57
N LYS A 160 -10.16 -6.30 -6.98
CA LYS A 160 -9.38 -6.16 -8.22
C LYS A 160 -9.60 -7.28 -9.25
N THR A 161 -10.49 -8.25 -8.99
CA THR A 161 -10.73 -9.38 -9.90
C THR A 161 -11.35 -8.96 -11.24
N LYS A 162 -12.02 -7.80 -11.27
CA LYS A 162 -12.66 -7.22 -12.47
C LYS A 162 -11.70 -6.48 -13.39
N ILE A 163 -10.47 -6.19 -12.95
CA ILE A 163 -9.50 -5.46 -13.77
C ILE A 163 -8.59 -6.50 -14.46
N PRO A 164 -8.56 -6.60 -15.80
CA PRO A 164 -7.90 -7.73 -16.46
C PRO A 164 -6.38 -7.74 -16.29
N PHE A 165 -5.77 -6.56 -16.28
CA PHE A 165 -4.32 -6.36 -16.37
C PHE A 165 -3.59 -6.31 -15.02
N VAL A 166 -4.29 -6.15 -13.90
CA VAL A 166 -3.65 -6.08 -12.57
C VAL A 166 -3.12 -7.44 -12.15
N GLN A 167 -1.98 -7.46 -11.46
CA GLN A 167 -1.35 -8.70 -10.98
C GLN A 167 -1.73 -9.00 -9.52
N GLY A 168 -1.99 -7.98 -8.70
CA GLY A 168 -2.43 -8.08 -7.30
C GLY A 168 -3.92 -8.40 -7.14
N LYS A 169 -4.45 -9.37 -7.89
CA LYS A 169 -5.91 -9.65 -8.00
C LYS A 169 -6.60 -10.02 -6.69
N PHE A 170 -5.87 -10.58 -5.73
CA PHE A 170 -6.46 -11.17 -4.52
C PHE A 170 -6.41 -10.28 -3.27
N ASN A 171 -5.79 -9.09 -3.31
CA ASN A 171 -5.55 -8.24 -2.12
C ASN A 171 -4.90 -8.98 -0.92
N MET A 172 -4.30 -10.14 -1.17
CA MET A 172 -3.77 -11.05 -0.14
C MET A 172 -2.39 -10.61 0.38
N GLY A 173 -1.57 -9.97 -0.47
CA GLY A 173 -0.28 -9.42 -0.04
C GLY A 173 -0.31 -8.13 0.75
N GLY A 174 -1.46 -7.47 0.86
CA GLY A 174 -1.60 -6.27 1.68
C GLY A 174 -1.11 -6.51 3.12
N THR A 175 -1.40 -7.69 3.65
CA THR A 175 -1.04 -8.13 5.00
C THR A 175 0.18 -9.04 5.06
N GLY A 176 0.65 -9.59 3.93
CA GLY A 176 1.76 -10.55 3.90
C GLY A 176 3.07 -10.00 4.49
N VAL A 177 3.29 -8.69 4.39
CA VAL A 177 4.46 -8.01 4.97
C VAL A 177 4.42 -7.91 6.50
N LEU A 178 3.22 -7.89 7.11
CA LEU A 178 3.06 -7.52 8.53
C LEU A 178 3.80 -8.45 9.49
N GLN A 179 3.87 -9.75 9.17
CA GLN A 179 4.62 -10.71 9.98
C GLN A 179 6.15 -10.51 9.93
N PHE A 180 6.64 -9.77 8.93
CA PHE A 180 8.05 -9.46 8.73
C PHE A 180 8.39 -8.01 9.16
N SER A 181 7.39 -7.21 9.55
CA SER A 181 7.54 -5.80 9.92
C SER A 181 7.86 -5.61 11.41
N GLY A 182 8.97 -6.21 11.86
CA GLY A 182 9.42 -6.09 13.25
C GLY A 182 8.57 -6.89 14.25
N LYS A 183 8.78 -6.63 15.55
CA LYS A 183 8.11 -7.38 16.63
C LYS A 183 6.64 -6.98 16.76
N ASN A 184 6.35 -5.71 16.48
CA ASN A 184 5.03 -5.10 16.62
C ASN A 184 4.29 -4.98 15.28
N SER A 185 4.82 -5.54 14.18
CA SER A 185 4.18 -5.56 12.87
C SER A 185 3.74 -4.17 12.39
N PHE A 186 4.58 -3.15 12.61
CA PHE A 186 4.22 -1.78 12.26
C PHE A 186 4.16 -1.57 10.75
N GLN A 187 3.07 -0.97 10.28
CA GLN A 187 2.98 -0.46 8.92
C GLN A 187 2.19 0.85 8.92
N LEU A 188 2.82 1.93 8.46
CA LEU A 188 2.15 3.20 8.21
C LEU A 188 1.69 3.23 6.75
N ILE A 189 0.42 3.57 6.52
CA ILE A 189 -0.13 3.81 5.19
C ILE A 189 -0.53 5.27 5.13
N ILE A 190 -0.08 5.98 4.10
CA ILE A 190 -0.47 7.35 3.79
C ILE A 190 -0.94 7.35 2.34
N SER A 191 -2.12 7.89 2.08
CA SER A 191 -2.66 7.91 0.71
C SER A 191 -3.59 9.10 0.50
N LYS A 192 -3.70 9.49 -0.76
CA LYS A 192 -4.63 10.49 -1.26
C LYS A 192 -5.14 10.00 -2.61
N ARG A 193 -6.45 10.04 -2.84
CA ARG A 193 -7.04 9.70 -4.14
C ARG A 193 -6.59 10.72 -5.18
N GLN A 194 -6.15 10.24 -6.35
CA GLN A 194 -5.84 11.14 -7.48
C GLN A 194 -7.07 11.98 -7.85
N ILE A 195 -6.84 13.27 -8.12
CA ILE A 195 -7.92 14.26 -8.33
C ILE A 195 -8.71 14.02 -9.61
N ASP A 196 -8.10 13.39 -10.62
CA ASP A 196 -8.70 13.17 -11.94
C ASP A 196 -9.85 12.14 -11.90
N LEU A 197 -10.17 11.59 -10.73
CA LEU A 197 -11.24 10.64 -10.51
C LEU A 197 -12.51 11.26 -9.97
N SER A 198 -13.64 10.75 -10.45
CA SER A 198 -14.92 10.95 -9.78
C SER A 198 -14.83 10.46 -8.33
N LYS A 199 -15.26 11.30 -7.38
CA LYS A 199 -15.26 11.06 -5.92
C LYS A 199 -13.92 11.23 -5.20
N ALA A 200 -12.90 11.82 -5.82
CA ALA A 200 -11.73 12.25 -5.06
C ALA A 200 -12.12 13.38 -4.08
N ASP A 201 -11.90 13.19 -2.79
CA ASP A 201 -12.26 14.17 -1.76
C ASP A 201 -11.15 15.21 -1.49
N ASN A 202 -10.03 15.09 -2.22
CA ASN A 202 -8.83 15.90 -2.12
C ASN A 202 -8.16 15.89 -0.72
N LYS A 203 -8.40 14.87 0.10
CA LYS A 203 -7.78 14.72 1.43
C LYS A 203 -6.64 13.71 1.42
N TRP A 204 -5.65 13.98 2.26
CA TRP A 204 -4.69 12.98 2.68
C TRP A 204 -5.26 12.20 3.88
N GLY A 205 -5.20 10.88 3.81
CA GLY A 205 -5.52 9.97 4.90
C GLY A 205 -4.27 9.20 5.32
N PHE A 206 -4.21 8.82 6.59
CA PHE A 206 -3.21 7.88 7.06
C PHE A 206 -3.82 6.91 8.07
N THR A 207 -3.20 5.74 8.19
CA THR A 207 -3.52 4.74 9.22
C THR A 207 -2.24 4.03 9.63
N LEU A 208 -2.15 3.68 10.91
CA LEU A 208 -1.08 2.86 11.44
C LEU A 208 -1.63 1.47 11.75
N ILE A 209 -0.89 0.44 11.35
CA ILE A 209 -1.17 -0.95 11.68
C ILE A 209 -0.15 -1.40 12.72
N ARG A 210 -0.59 -2.21 13.68
CA ARG A 210 0.28 -2.87 14.66
C ARG A 210 -0.31 -4.22 15.04
N ARG A 211 0.55 -5.08 15.57
CA ARG A 211 0.16 -6.27 16.30
C ARG A 211 -0.26 -5.89 17.72
N ILE A 212 -1.35 -6.49 18.16
CA ILE A 212 -1.82 -6.42 19.54
C ILE A 212 -1.89 -7.86 20.05
N GLU A 213 -1.15 -8.16 21.12
CA GLU A 213 -1.21 -9.47 21.75
C GLU A 213 -2.58 -9.67 22.42
N PRO A 214 -3.10 -10.91 22.45
CA PRO A 214 -4.28 -11.23 23.22
C PRO A 214 -4.04 -10.90 24.70
N GLU A 215 -5.10 -10.48 25.41
CA GLU A 215 -5.02 -10.35 26.86
C GLU A 215 -4.88 -11.77 27.43
N VAL A 216 -3.78 -12.00 28.14
CA VAL A 216 -3.63 -13.19 28.96
C VAL A 216 -4.42 -12.88 30.23
N ASN A 217 -5.61 -13.47 30.36
CA ASN A 217 -6.34 -13.48 31.62
C ASN A 217 -5.57 -14.26 32.68
#